data_AF-A0A0C2ZUF2-F1
#
_entry.id   AF-A0A0C2ZUF2-F1
#
_cell.length_a   1.000
_cell.length_b   1.000
_cell.length_c   1.000
_cell.angle_alpha   90.00
_cell.angle_beta   90.00
_cell.angle_gamma   90.00
#
_symmetry.space_group_name_H-M   'P 1'
#
loop_
_entity.id
_entity.type
_entity.pdbx_description
1 polymer ?
#
loop_
_entity_poly.entity_id
_entity_poly.type
_entity_poly.pdbx_seq_one_letter_code
_entity_poly.pdbx_strand_id
1 'polypeptide(L)'
;MPSPSLREQYIAAYILSIILRTIFQPSQSLEDLAQQINIDISSITAIHQTRYLQSRSPVAKSGSLHLAWEYAQSPSDHHRFISMLRVSPTVFQVILSLIEDHPIFYNESNNSQAPVE
;
A
#
# COMPACT_ATOMS: atom_id res chain seq x y z
N MET A 1 12.73 0.50 24.41
CA MET A 1 12.37 -0.79 23.79
C MET A 1 11.81 -0.49 22.40
N PRO A 2 12.29 -1.13 21.32
CA PRO A 2 11.69 -0.97 20.00
C PRO A 2 10.26 -1.52 19.99
N SER A 3 9.37 -0.88 19.22
CA SER A 3 7.99 -1.35 19.04
C SER A 3 7.98 -2.71 18.32
N PRO A 4 7.14 -3.67 18.75
CA PRO A 4 7.10 -4.99 18.14
C PRO A 4 6.68 -4.91 16.67
N SER A 5 7.30 -5.71 15.82
CA SER A 5 6.97 -5.74 14.39
C SER A 5 5.53 -6.20 14.17
N LEU A 6 4.90 -5.80 13.06
CA LEU A 6 3.54 -6.22 12.76
C LEU A 6 3.40 -7.75 12.77
N ARG A 7 4.45 -8.46 12.29
CA ARG A 7 4.51 -9.92 12.29
C ARG A 7 4.51 -10.49 13.71
N GLU A 8 5.30 -9.93 14.62
CA GLU A 8 5.29 -10.32 16.03
C GLU A 8 3.92 -10.13 16.67
N GLN A 9 3.22 -9.04 16.33
CA GLN A 9 1.86 -8.78 16.83
C GLN A 9 0.87 -9.86 16.36
N TYR A 10 0.91 -10.25 15.07
CA TYR A 10 0.08 -11.33 14.55
C TYR A 10 0.39 -12.69 15.19
N ILE A 11 1.67 -13.01 15.40
CA ILE A 11 2.07 -14.25 16.08
C ILE A 11 1.56 -14.25 17.52
N ALA A 12 1.76 -13.15 18.27
CA ALA A 12 1.29 -13.03 19.64
C ALA A 12 -0.23 -13.17 19.73
N ALA A 13 -0.98 -12.53 18.82
CA ALA A 13 -2.43 -12.66 18.75
C ALA A 13 -2.87 -14.09 18.42
N TYR A 14 -2.17 -14.77 17.50
CA TYR A 14 -2.49 -16.15 17.14
C TYR A 14 -2.19 -17.11 18.31
N ILE A 15 -1.05 -16.96 18.99
CA ILE A 15 -0.72 -17.74 20.20
C ILE A 15 -1.78 -17.54 21.28
N LEU A 16 -2.21 -16.30 21.51
CA LEU A 16 -3.31 -16.02 22.45
C LEU A 16 -4.59 -16.77 22.04
N SER A 17 -4.91 -16.80 20.74
CA SER A 17 -6.07 -17.56 20.24
C SER A 17 -5.95 -19.07 20.48
N ILE A 18 -4.74 -19.65 20.35
CA ILE A 18 -4.48 -21.07 20.66
C ILE A 18 -4.75 -21.33 22.15
N ILE A 19 -4.21 -20.48 23.03
CA ILE A 19 -4.40 -20.60 24.48
C ILE A 19 -5.89 -20.55 24.84
N LEU A 20 -6.60 -19.55 24.33
CA LEU A 20 -8.04 -19.39 24.57
C LEU A 20 -8.82 -20.61 24.06
N ARG A 21 -8.54 -21.07 22.83
CA ARG A 21 -9.20 -22.27 22.28
C ARG A 21 -8.93 -23.50 23.13
N THR A 22 -7.71 -23.67 23.63
CA THR A 22 -7.34 -24.83 24.47
C THR A 22 -8.10 -24.83 25.81
N ILE A 23 -8.33 -23.65 26.39
CA ILE A 23 -9.07 -23.49 27.66
C ILE A 23 -10.58 -23.73 27.45
N PHE A 24 -11.16 -23.14 26.41
CA PHE A 24 -12.62 -23.12 26.23
C PHE A 24 -13.16 -24.25 25.35
N GLN A 25 -12.33 -24.85 24.51
CA GLN A 25 -12.68 -25.87 23.53
C GLN A 25 -11.58 -26.95 23.47
N PRO A 26 -11.38 -27.72 24.54
CA PRO A 26 -10.39 -28.79 24.55
C PRO A 26 -10.75 -29.86 23.52
N SER A 27 -9.73 -30.37 22.81
CA SER A 27 -9.89 -31.47 21.86
C SER A 27 -10.42 -32.72 22.56
N GLN A 28 -11.41 -33.38 21.94
CA GLN A 28 -12.05 -34.58 22.51
C GLN A 28 -11.34 -35.87 22.09
N SER A 29 -10.54 -35.82 21.01
CA SER A 29 -9.75 -36.94 20.52
C SER A 29 -8.30 -36.54 20.22
N LEU A 30 -7.40 -37.53 20.21
CA LEU A 30 -6.01 -37.34 19.80
C LEU A 30 -5.89 -36.95 18.33
N GLU A 31 -6.79 -37.46 17.48
CA GLU A 31 -6.82 -37.14 16.06
C GLU A 31 -7.17 -35.68 15.83
N ASP A 32 -8.21 -35.17 16.52
CA ASP A 32 -8.59 -33.76 16.47
C ASP A 32 -7.46 -32.86 16.96
N LEU A 33 -6.77 -33.27 18.04
CA LEU A 33 -5.62 -32.55 18.56
C LEU A 33 -4.48 -32.48 17.54
N ALA A 34 -4.15 -33.61 16.90
CA ALA A 34 -3.10 -33.66 15.89
C ALA A 34 -3.43 -32.80 14.66
N GLN A 35 -4.68 -32.84 14.19
CA GLN A 35 -5.15 -31.96 13.12
C GLN A 35 -5.06 -30.50 13.53
N GLN A 36 -5.46 -30.17 14.75
CA GLN A 36 -5.44 -28.80 15.25
C GLN A 36 -4.01 -28.25 15.35
N ILE A 37 -3.07 -29.05 15.84
CA ILE A 37 -1.64 -28.69 15.90
C ILE A 37 -1.10 -28.45 14.49
N ASN A 38 -1.45 -29.29 13.52
CA ASN A 38 -1.03 -29.10 12.12
C ASN A 38 -1.55 -27.78 11.54
N ILE A 39 -2.80 -27.41 11.84
CA ILE A 39 -3.37 -26.10 11.46
C ILE A 39 -2.60 -24.96 12.12
N ASP A 40 -2.26 -25.09 13.40
CA ASP A 40 -1.53 -24.05 14.13
C ASP A 40 -0.12 -23.84 13.59
N ILE A 41 0.61 -24.93 13.34
CA ILE A 41 1.94 -24.88 12.72
C ILE A 41 1.82 -24.22 11.34
N SER A 42 0.87 -24.67 10.51
CA SER A 42 0.66 -24.12 9.17
C SER A 42 0.33 -22.64 9.20
N SER A 43 -0.49 -22.20 10.15
CA SER A 43 -0.89 -20.80 10.32
C SER A 43 0.29 -19.93 10.77
N ILE A 44 1.08 -20.38 11.74
CA ILE A 44 2.28 -19.68 12.19
C ILE A 44 3.31 -19.60 11.06
N THR A 45 3.53 -20.71 10.34
CA THR A 45 4.41 -20.74 9.17
C THR A 45 3.93 -19.79 8.09
N ALA A 46 2.63 -19.76 7.78
CA ALA A 46 2.05 -18.81 6.83
C ALA A 46 2.26 -17.37 7.29
N ILE A 47 2.06 -17.06 8.58
CA ILE A 47 2.35 -15.74 9.14
C ILE A 47 3.84 -15.42 9.03
N HIS A 48 4.78 -16.37 9.12
CA HIS A 48 6.20 -16.08 8.94
C HIS A 48 6.62 -15.88 7.48
N GLN A 49 6.09 -16.69 6.57
CA GLN A 49 6.52 -16.74 5.18
C GLN A 49 5.79 -15.73 4.30
N THR A 50 4.63 -15.25 4.72
CA THR A 50 3.88 -14.26 3.96
C THR A 50 4.66 -12.95 3.89
N ARG A 51 4.93 -12.51 2.65
CA ARG A 51 5.71 -11.29 2.36
C ARG A 51 5.00 -10.02 2.83
N TYR A 52 3.69 -9.95 2.63
CA TYR A 52 2.85 -8.81 3.04
C TYR A 52 1.65 -9.33 3.81
N LEU A 53 1.61 -9.07 5.12
CA LEU A 53 0.52 -9.50 6.00
C LEU A 53 -0.76 -8.67 5.82
N GLN A 54 -0.64 -7.48 5.23
CA GLN A 54 -1.75 -6.61 4.92
C GLN A 54 -1.95 -6.55 3.42
N SER A 55 -3.22 -6.43 3.01
CA SER A 55 -3.55 -6.12 1.62
C SER A 55 -2.85 -4.83 1.20
N ARG A 56 -2.30 -4.83 -0.01
CA ARG A 56 -1.73 -3.64 -0.63
C ARG A 56 -2.51 -3.33 -1.89
N SER A 57 -2.89 -2.07 -2.07
CA SER A 57 -3.38 -1.62 -3.36
C SER A 57 -2.27 -1.78 -4.40
N PRO A 58 -2.52 -2.44 -5.54
CA PRO A 58 -1.53 -2.54 -6.61
C PRO A 58 -1.15 -1.13 -7.04
N VAL A 59 0.16 -0.88 -7.14
CA VAL A 59 0.68 0.39 -7.65
C VAL A 59 0.87 0.21 -9.14
N ALA A 60 0.19 1.02 -9.94
CA ALA A 60 0.40 1.05 -11.38
C ALA A 60 1.88 1.36 -11.65
N LYS A 61 2.57 0.44 -12.35
CA LYS A 61 3.96 0.62 -12.76
C LYS A 61 3.97 1.25 -14.14
N SER A 62 3.93 2.57 -14.19
CA SER A 62 4.19 3.32 -15.41
C SER A 62 5.27 4.36 -15.10
N GLY A 63 6.23 4.50 -16.02
CA GLY A 63 7.26 5.53 -15.93
C GLY A 63 6.76 6.91 -16.40
N SER A 64 5.48 7.01 -16.76
CA SER A 64 4.91 8.23 -17.34
C SER A 64 4.46 9.21 -16.25
N LEU A 65 4.69 10.50 -16.52
CA LEU A 65 4.09 11.60 -15.78
C LEU A 65 2.58 11.43 -15.62
N HIS A 66 1.89 10.83 -16.61
CA HIS A 66 0.44 10.59 -16.58
C HIS A 66 -0.09 9.96 -15.27
N LEU A 67 0.69 9.10 -14.61
CA LEU A 67 0.27 8.54 -13.32
C LEU A 67 0.06 9.59 -12.22
N ALA A 68 0.81 10.69 -12.24
CA ALA A 68 0.57 11.76 -11.29
C ALA A 68 -0.82 12.40 -11.53
N TRP A 69 -1.36 12.39 -12.75
CA TRP A 69 -2.66 12.98 -13.05
C TRP A 69 -3.75 12.08 -12.48
N GLU A 70 -3.57 10.76 -12.57
CA GLU A 70 -4.42 9.77 -11.89
C GLU A 70 -4.35 9.93 -10.36
N TYR A 71 -3.15 10.04 -9.78
CA TYR A 71 -2.97 10.22 -8.34
C TYR A 71 -3.55 11.55 -7.81
N ALA A 72 -3.62 12.59 -8.65
CA ALA A 72 -4.22 13.86 -8.27
C ALA A 72 -5.74 13.76 -8.06
N GLN A 73 -6.42 12.84 -8.77
CA GLN A 73 -7.89 12.72 -8.75
C GLN A 73 -8.44 12.27 -7.40
N SER A 74 -7.69 11.46 -6.65
CA SER A 74 -8.14 10.91 -5.37
C SER A 74 -7.27 11.38 -4.20
N PRO A 75 -7.86 11.99 -3.15
CA PRO A 75 -7.12 12.36 -1.94
C PRO A 75 -6.37 11.19 -1.28
N SER A 76 -6.88 9.96 -1.43
CA SER A 76 -6.19 8.75 -0.92
C SER A 76 -4.82 8.55 -1.54
N ASP A 77 -4.61 9.01 -2.78
CA ASP A 77 -3.41 8.79 -3.57
C ASP A 77 -2.50 10.02 -3.67
N HIS A 78 -2.87 11.14 -3.05
CA HIS A 78 -2.04 12.35 -2.99
C HIS A 78 -0.64 12.11 -2.42
N HIS A 79 -0.51 11.16 -1.49
CA HIS A 79 0.80 10.76 -0.97
C HIS A 79 1.73 10.21 -2.08
N ARG A 80 1.18 9.52 -3.08
CA ARG A 80 1.91 9.00 -4.25
C ARG A 80 2.31 10.13 -5.19
N PHE A 81 1.39 11.06 -5.43
CA PHE A 81 1.67 12.29 -6.19
C PHE A 81 2.86 13.05 -5.58
N ILE A 82 2.81 13.30 -4.27
CA ILE A 82 3.88 14.00 -3.54
C ILE A 82 5.17 13.19 -3.58
N SER A 83 5.12 11.87 -3.46
CA SER A 83 6.32 11.04 -3.59
C SER A 83 6.95 11.14 -4.97
N MET A 84 6.15 11.32 -6.02
CA MET A 84 6.58 11.38 -7.41
C MET A 84 7.11 12.76 -7.81
N LEU A 85 6.33 13.83 -7.55
CA LEU A 85 6.63 15.19 -8.00
C LEU A 85 7.17 16.11 -6.88
N ARG A 86 7.26 15.62 -5.64
CA ARG A 86 7.77 16.34 -4.45
C ARG A 86 6.97 17.59 -4.06
N VAL A 87 5.76 17.72 -4.58
CA VAL A 87 4.83 18.83 -4.33
C VAL A 87 3.41 18.28 -4.22
N SER A 88 2.50 18.98 -3.55
CA SER A 88 1.09 18.58 -3.49
C SER A 88 0.39 18.84 -4.83
N PRO A 89 -0.69 18.10 -5.16
CA PRO A 89 -1.45 18.34 -6.39
C PRO A 89 -1.94 19.78 -6.53
N THR A 90 -2.42 20.38 -5.44
CA THR A 90 -2.89 21.76 -5.43
C THR A 90 -1.78 22.76 -5.74
N VAL A 91 -0.61 22.62 -5.08
CA VAL A 91 0.50 23.54 -5.33
C VAL A 91 1.05 23.36 -6.74
N PHE A 92 1.11 22.13 -7.24
CA PHE A 92 1.48 21.86 -8.63
C PHE A 92 0.55 22.57 -9.61
N GLN A 93 -0.77 22.49 -9.40
CA GLN A 93 -1.75 23.16 -10.27
C GLN A 93 -1.62 24.68 -10.22
N VAL A 94 -1.37 25.26 -9.03
CA VAL A 94 -1.12 26.70 -8.89
C VAL A 94 0.12 27.10 -9.68
N ILE A 95 1.23 26.39 -9.52
CA ILE A 95 2.45 26.65 -10.28
C ILE A 95 2.16 26.58 -11.79
N LEU A 96 1.45 25.54 -12.23
CA LEU A 96 1.09 25.37 -13.64
C LEU A 96 0.28 26.57 -14.15
N SER A 97 -0.76 27.01 -13.43
CA SER A 97 -1.57 28.18 -13.81
C SER A 97 -0.79 29.51 -13.84
N LEU A 98 0.29 29.61 -13.06
CA LEU A 98 1.14 30.81 -13.07
C LEU A 98 2.11 30.85 -14.25
N ILE A 99 2.38 29.70 -14.87
CA ILE A 99 3.41 29.57 -15.91
C ILE A 99 2.86 29.14 -17.28
N GLU A 100 1.60 28.70 -17.36
CA GLU A 100 1.00 28.17 -18.59
C GLU A 100 1.05 29.17 -19.75
N ASP A 101 0.84 30.46 -19.46
CA ASP A 101 0.89 31.54 -20.45
C ASP A 101 2.26 32.24 -20.53
N HIS A 102 3.31 31.68 -19.91
CA HIS A 102 4.61 32.33 -19.91
C HIS A 102 5.33 32.17 -21.27
N PRO A 103 5.84 33.27 -21.88
CA PRO A 103 6.43 33.27 -23.23
C PRO A 103 7.58 32.27 -23.42
N ILE A 104 8.29 31.90 -22.34
CA ILE A 104 9.36 30.88 -22.38
C ILE A 104 8.88 29.49 -22.80
N PHE A 105 7.60 29.17 -22.60
CA PHE A 105 7.01 27.88 -22.99
C PHE A 105 6.39 27.92 -24.38
N TYR A 106 6.24 29.10 -24.98
CA TYR A 106 5.89 29.24 -26.39
C TYR A 106 7.17 29.22 -27.22
N ASN A 107 7.24 28.31 -28.20
CA ASN A 107 8.16 28.53 -29.28
C ASN A 107 7.48 29.51 -30.25
N GLU A 108 8.18 30.54 -30.72
CA GLU A 108 7.71 31.35 -31.86
C GLU A 108 7.81 30.54 -33.18
N SER A 109 7.64 29.23 -33.11
CA SER A 109 7.57 28.39 -34.29
C SER A 109 6.19 28.55 -34.90
N ASN A 110 6.11 28.53 -36.23
CA ASN A 110 4.86 28.63 -36.96
C ASN A 110 3.98 27.35 -36.84
N ASN A 111 4.27 26.50 -35.85
CA ASN A 111 3.56 25.26 -35.56
C ASN A 111 2.80 25.44 -34.25
N SER A 112 1.52 25.10 -34.25
CA SER A 112 0.73 25.02 -33.03
C SER A 112 1.39 24.05 -32.05
N GLN A 113 1.43 24.40 -30.77
CA GLN A 113 1.82 23.46 -29.72
C GLN A 113 0.93 22.22 -29.79
N ALA A 114 1.52 21.04 -29.58
CA ALA A 114 0.75 19.82 -29.47
C ALA A 114 -0.23 19.97 -28.29
N PRO A 115 -1.51 19.64 -28.48
CA PRO A 115 -2.49 19.73 -27.40
C PRO A 115 -2.05 18.84 -26.24
N VAL A 116 -2.17 19.37 -25.02
CA VAL A 116 -1.97 18.60 -23.79
C VAL A 116 -3.27 17.83 -23.56
N GLU A 117 -3.34 16.59 -24.04
CA GLU A 117 -4.39 15.62 -23.68
C GLU A 117 -4.03 14.85 -22.40
#